data_AF-A0A7X7NP86-F1
#
_entry.id   AF-A0A7X7NP86-F1
#
_cell.length_a   1.000
_cell.length_b   1.000
_cell.length_c   1.000
_cell.angle_alpha   90.00
_cell.angle_beta   90.00
_cell.angle_gamma   90.00
#
_symmetry.space_group_name_H-M   'P 1'
#
loop_
_entity.id
_entity.type
_entity.pdbx_description
1 polymer ?
#
loop_
_entity_poly.entity_id
_entity_poly.type
_entity_poly.pdbx_seq_one_letter_code
_entity_poly.pdbx_strand_id
1 'polypeptide(L)' 'AAYINGVARQPEAQKILQPIAILGFALAEALAIFALVLFFIRL' A
#
# COMPACT_ATOMS: atom_id res chain seq x y z
N ALA A 1 -3.55 7.47 -3.72
CA ALA A 1 -4.41 8.66 -3.57
C ALA A 1 -4.27 9.32 -2.19
N ALA A 2 -4.48 8.60 -1.08
CA ALA A 2 -4.45 9.18 0.28
C ALA A 2 -3.13 9.87 0.65
N TYR A 3 -1.98 9.27 0.32
CA TYR A 3 -0.66 9.86 0.58
C TYR A 3 -0.49 11.24 -0.05
N ILE A 4 -0.79 11.38 -1.34
CA ILE A 4 -0.68 12.65 -2.08
C ILE A 4 -1.58 13.72 -1.45
N ASN A 5 -2.81 13.36 -1.12
CA ASN A 5 -3.76 14.25 -0.46
C ASN A 5 -3.34 14.66 0.97
N GLY A 6 -2.62 13.80 1.67
CA GLY A 6 -2.07 14.09 3.00
C GLY A 6 -0.88 15.04 2.93
N VAL A 7 0.11 14.73 2.08
CA VAL A 7 1.30 15.57 1.87
C VAL A 7 0.95 16.92 1.26
N ALA A 8 -0.03 16.99 0.36
CA ALA A 8 -0.47 18.26 -0.23
C ALA A 8 -1.13 19.20 0.79
N ARG A 9 -1.77 18.66 1.82
CA ARG A 9 -2.35 19.46 2.92
C ARG A 9 -1.30 19.83 3.98
N GLN A 10 -0.37 18.92 4.24
CA GLN A 10 0.67 19.08 5.25
C GLN A 10 1.99 18.46 4.75
N PRO A 11 2.86 19.25 4.11
CA PRO A 11 4.12 18.76 3.56
C PRO A 11 5.04 18.13 4.61
N GLU A 12 5.03 18.64 5.84
CA GLU A 12 5.85 18.13 6.95
C GLU A 12 5.44 16.71 7.38
N ALA A 13 4.18 16.33 7.14
CA ALA A 13 3.67 14.99 7.44
C ALA A 13 4.26 13.92 6.52
N GLN A 14 4.95 14.30 5.43
CA GLN A 14 5.54 13.37 4.47
C GLN A 14 6.43 12.30 5.13
N LYS A 15 7.28 12.70 6.08
CA LYS A 15 8.21 11.78 6.76
C LYS A 15 7.50 10.66 7.53
N ILE A 16 6.26 10.92 7.96
CA ILE A 16 5.42 9.96 8.69
C ILE A 16 4.53 9.19 7.72
N LEU A 17 3.91 9.89 6.76
CA LEU A 17 2.95 9.30 5.81
C LEU A 17 3.61 8.37 4.80
N GLN A 18 4.88 8.60 4.43
CA GLN A 18 5.59 7.82 3.42
C GLN A 18 5.79 6.36 3.83
N PRO A 19 6.37 6.03 5.01
CA PRO A 19 6.49 4.63 5.43
C PRO A 19 5.13 3.95 5.61
N ILE A 20 4.11 4.68 6.05
CA ILE A 20 2.74 4.14 6.18
C ILE A 20 2.16 3.80 4.80
N ALA A 21 2.37 4.66 3.80
CA ALA A 21 1.90 4.41 2.45
C ALA A 21 2.59 3.19 1.82
N ILE A 22 3.89 3.03 2.05
CA ILE A 22 4.66 1.86 1.58
C ILE A 22 4.15 0.58 2.28
N LEU A 23 3.93 0.64 3.60
CA LEU A 23 3.40 -0.50 4.35
C LEU A 23 2.02 -0.91 3.83
N GLY A 24 1.12 0.05 3.62
CA GLY A 24 -0.22 -0.22 3.09
C GLY A 24 -0.18 -0.84 1.69
N PHE A 25 0.70 -0.35 0.82
CA PHE A 25 0.93 -0.92 -0.51
C PHE A 25 1.47 -2.35 -0.42
N ALA A 26 2.52 -2.58 0.38
CA ALA A 26 3.13 -3.90 0.54
C ALA A 26 2.14 -4.94 1.07
N LEU A 27 1.27 -4.56 2.02
CA LEU A 27 0.22 -5.44 2.54
C LEU A 27 -0.82 -5.78 1.47
N ALA A 28 -1.29 -4.78 0.71
CA ALA A 28 -2.24 -5.01 -0.38
C ALA A 28 -1.67 -5.93 -1.45
N GLU A 29 -0.41 -5.72 -1.85
CA GLU A 29 0.30 -6.56 -2.81
C GLU A 29 0.50 -7.99 -2.28
N ALA A 30 0.91 -8.15 -1.01
CA ALA A 30 1.07 -9.48 -0.41
C ALA A 30 -0.22 -10.29 -0.46
N LEU A 31 -1.37 -9.66 -0.17
CA LEU A 31 -2.67 -10.29 -0.27
C LEU A 31 -3.04 -10.62 -1.72
N ALA A 32 -2.75 -9.72 -2.68
CA ALA A 32 -3.01 -9.96 -4.09
C ALA A 32 -2.18 -11.14 -4.64
N ILE A 33 -0.89 -11.21 -4.29
CA ILE A 33 -0.01 -12.32 -4.65
C ILE A 33 -0.52 -13.62 -4.04
N PHE A 34 -0.91 -13.61 -2.76
CA PHE A 34 -1.45 -14.80 -2.11
C PHE A 34 -2.73 -15.31 -2.80
N ALA A 35 -3.65 -14.41 -3.13
CA ALA A 35 -4.85 -14.75 -3.89
C ALA A 35 -4.53 -15.30 -5.28
N LEU A 36 -3.54 -14.72 -5.97
CA LEU A 36 -3.08 -15.20 -7.28
C LEU A 36 -2.48 -16.59 -7.19
N VAL A 37 -1.66 -16.87 -6.17
CA VAL A 37 -1.09 -18.19 -5.93
C VAL A 37 -2.21 -19.21 -5.67
N LEU A 38 -3.17 -18.88 -4.81
CA LEU A 38 -4.32 -19.75 -4.54
C LEU A 38 -5.16 -20.02 -5.79
N PHE A 39 -5.34 -19.01 -6.65
CA PHE A 39 -6.03 -19.16 -7.93
C PHE A 39 -5.34 -20.20 -8.81
N PHE A 40 -4.01 -20.15 -8.97
CA PHE A 40 -3.26 -21.14 -9.75
C PHE A 40 -3.17 -22.52 -9.09
N ILE A 41 -3.22 -22.62 -7.77
CA ILE A 41 -3.25 -23.93 -7.06
C ILE A 41 -4.57 -24.67 -7.33
N ARG A 42 -5.68 -23.93 -7.46
CA ARG A 42 -7.03 -24.49 -7.68
C ARG A 42 -7.42 -24.64 -9.15
N LEU A 43 -6.61 -24.15 -10.08
CA LEU A 43 -6.83 -24.21 -11.53
C LEU A 43 -6.41 -25.58 -12.10
#